data_AF-A0A920F2T6-F1
#
_entry.id   AF-A0A920F2T6-F1
#
_cell.length_a   1.000
_cell.length_b   1.000
_cell.length_c   1.000
_cell.angle_alpha   90.00
_cell.angle_beta   90.00
_cell.angle_gamma   90.00
#
_symmetry.space_group_name_H-M   'P 1'
#
loop_
_entity.id
_entity.type
_entity.pdbx_description
1 polymer ?
#
loop_
_entity_poly.entity_id
_entity_poly.type
_entity_poly.pdbx_seq_one_letter_code
_entity_poly.pdbx_strand_id
1 'polypeptide(L)' 'MVILVPILTTHLYMLLHQTFNTKYVTEGYFSRFIYGLDDTYFINLTGRYDASSFFHPDERWGRWCLLDNGMKIS' A
#
# COMPACT_ATOMS: atom_id res chain seq x y z
N MET A 1 -22.58 -13.95 -13.43
CA MET A 1 -21.47 -12.99 -13.54
C MET A 1 -21.53 -12.09 -12.32
N VAL A 2 -20.93 -12.54 -11.22
CA VAL A 2 -20.79 -11.72 -10.01
C VAL A 2 -19.53 -10.91 -10.25
N ILE A 3 -19.70 -9.65 -10.62
CA ILE A 3 -18.60 -8.70 -10.70
C ILE A 3 -18.29 -8.34 -9.24
N LEU A 4 -17.19 -8.86 -8.70
CA LEU A 4 -16.65 -8.33 -7.44
C LEU A 4 -16.27 -6.87 -7.73
N VAL A 5 -17.05 -5.95 -7.20
CA VAL A 5 -16.88 -4.50 -7.36
C VAL A 5 -15.41 -4.16 -7.10
N PRO A 6 -14.72 -3.43 -8.00
CA PRO A 6 -13.34 -3.04 -7.75
C PRO A 6 -13.27 -2.20 -6.47
N ILE A 7 -12.59 -2.72 -5.45
CA ILE A 7 -12.39 -2.01 -4.20
C ILE A 7 -11.09 -1.23 -4.35
N LEU A 8 -11.20 0.09 -4.43
CA LEU A 8 -10.08 1.01 -4.33
C LEU A 8 -10.06 1.63 -2.94
N THR A 9 -9.02 1.35 -2.19
CA THR A 9 -8.79 1.92 -0.87
C THR A 9 -7.54 2.79 -0.93
N THR A 10 -7.64 4.06 -0.52
CA THR A 10 -6.48 4.98 -0.41
C THR A 10 -6.45 5.60 0.99
N HIS A 11 -5.28 5.62 1.62
CA HIS A 11 -5.06 6.16 2.96
C HIS A 11 -3.81 7.01 3.03
N LEU A 12 -3.90 8.14 3.72
CA LEU A 12 -2.76 8.92 4.20
C LEU A 12 -2.54 8.56 5.68
N TYR A 13 -1.29 8.38 6.08
CA TYR A 13 -0.94 8.14 7.49
C TYR A 13 0.27 8.96 7.92
N MET A 14 0.32 9.26 9.23
CA MET A 14 1.47 9.88 9.89
C MET A 14 1.72 9.18 11.22
N LEU A 15 2.96 8.73 11.43
CA LEU A 15 3.39 8.03 12.63
C LEU A 15 4.57 8.77 13.26
N LEU A 16 4.46 9.04 14.56
CA LEU A 16 5.52 9.61 15.37
C LEU A 16 6.11 8.51 16.25
N HIS A 17 7.42 8.28 16.12
CA HIS A 17 8.18 7.40 16.99
C HIS A 17 9.01 8.25 17.96
N GLN A 18 8.91 7.98 19.26
CA GLN A 18 9.64 8.69 20.31
C GLN A 18 10.46 7.68 21.12
N THR A 19 11.77 7.91 21.19
CA THR A 19 12.70 7.22 22.11
C THR A 19 13.34 8.26 23.03
N PHE A 20 14.02 7.85 24.11
CA PHE A 20 14.65 8.73 25.10
C PHE A 20 15.52 9.87 24.53
N ASN A 21 16.12 9.71 23.35
CA ASN A 21 16.99 10.71 22.72
C ASN A 21 16.63 11.04 21.27
N THR A 22 15.63 10.41 20.67
CA THR A 22 15.37 10.53 19.24
C THR A 22 13.88 10.56 18.91
N LYS A 23 13.54 11.41 17.93
CA LYS A 23 12.18 11.59 17.42
C LYS A 23 12.21 11.33 15.92
N TYR A 24 11.37 10.42 15.44
CA TYR A 24 11.25 10.12 14.02
C TYR A 24 9.80 10.23 13.58
N VAL A 25 9.59 10.83 12.41
CA VAL A 25 8.28 10.97 11.77
C VAL A 25 8.29 10.16 10.50
N THR A 26 7.28 9.31 10.33
CA THR A 26 7.03 8.57 9.10
C THR A 26 5.69 9.01 8.54
N GLU A 27 5.66 9.40 7.29
CA GLU A 27 4.44 9.78 6.57
C GLU A 27 4.30 8.92 5.32
N GLY A 28 3.09 8.66 4.86
CA GLY A 28 2.96 7.88 3.63
C GLY A 28 1.55 7.75 3.10
N TYR A 29 1.49 7.35 1.83
CA TYR A 29 0.29 7.04 1.09
C TYR A 29 0.23 5.54 0.83
N PHE A 30 -0.88 4.93 1.21
CA PHE A 30 -1.16 3.53 0.95
C PHE A 30 -2.36 3.42 0.02
N SER A 31 -2.24 2.66 -1.06
CA SER A 31 -3.34 2.39 -1.98
C SER A 31 -3.44 0.89 -2.28
N ARG A 32 -4.66 0.38 -2.37
CA ARG A 32 -4.93 -1.01 -2.75
C ARG A 32 -6.12 -1.08 -3.70
N PHE A 33 -5.96 -1.87 -4.75
CA PHE A 33 -6.97 -2.19 -5.73
C PHE A 33 -7.15 -3.71 -5.82
N ILE A 34 -8.38 -4.17 -5.65
CA ILE A 34 -8.72 -5.61 -5.72
C ILE A 34 -9.82 -5.79 -6.77
N TYR A 35 -9.63 -6.77 -7.65
CA TYR A 35 -10.60 -7.16 -8.66
C TYR A 35 -10.78 -8.68 -8.71
N GLY A 36 -12.02 -9.14 -8.70
CA GLY A 36 -12.39 -10.55 -8.85
C GLY A 36 -13.24 -10.75 -10.10
N LEU A 37 -12.81 -11.65 -10.98
CA LEU A 37 -13.52 -12.03 -12.19
C LEU A 37 -14.08 -13.45 -12.04
N ASP A 38 -15.42 -13.52 -12.06
CA ASP A 38 -16.21 -14.76 -12.03
C ASP A 38 -15.75 -15.80 -11.00
N ASP A 39 -15.35 -15.34 -9.80
CA ASP A 39 -14.83 -16.13 -8.68
C ASP A 39 -13.68 -17.10 -9.03
N THR A 40 -13.07 -16.90 -10.20
CA THR A 40 -12.07 -17.80 -10.79
C THR A 40 -10.74 -17.10 -10.90
N TYR A 41 -10.73 -15.81 -11.25
CA TYR A 41 -9.51 -15.03 -11.36
C TYR A 41 -9.54 -13.89 -10.35
N PHE A 42 -8.42 -13.68 -9.66
CA PHE A 42 -8.26 -12.66 -8.64
C PHE A 42 -7.02 -11.84 -8.94
N ILE A 43 -7.15 -10.52 -8.89
CA ILE A 43 -6.06 -9.57 -9.07
C ILE A 43 -6.03 -8.65 -7.85
N ASN A 44 -4.86 -8.49 -7.26
CA ASN A 44 -4.61 -7.55 -6.17
C ASN A 44 -3.38 -6.71 -6.49
N LEU A 45 -3.58 -5.39 -6.51
CA LEU A 45 -2.56 -4.40 -6.73
C LEU A 45 -2.43 -3.56 -5.47
N THR A 46 -1.24 -3.49 -4.90
CA THR A 46 -0.96 -2.64 -3.74
C THR A 46 0.19 -1.70 -4.07
N GLY A 47 -0.02 -0.40 -3.84
CA GLY A 47 0.97 0.65 -4.03
C GLY A 47 1.20 1.40 -2.73
N ARG A 48 2.47 1.68 -2.43
CA ARG A 48 2.91 2.44 -1.25
C ARG A 48 3.90 3.52 -1.64
N TYR A 49 3.72 4.69 -1.06
CA TYR A 49 4.66 5.80 -1.15
C TYR A 49 4.90 6.34 0.25
N ASP A 50 5.99 5.90 0.87
CA ASP A 50 6.29 6.17 2.27
C ASP A 50 7.58 7.01 2.40
N ALA A 51 7.58 7.96 3.32
CA ALA A 51 8.70 8.80 3.68
C ALA A 51 9.04 8.68 5.16
N SER A 52 10.33 8.78 5.46
CA SER A 52 10.83 8.75 6.83
C SER A 52 11.78 9.91 7.08
N SER A 53 11.63 10.58 8.22
CA SER A 53 12.49 11.68 8.66
C SER A 53 13.92 11.25 9.02
N PHE A 54 14.24 9.95 8.90
CA PHE A 54 15.60 9.43 9.04
C PHE A 54 16.47 9.75 7.81
N PHE A 55 15.85 9.85 6.63
CA PHE A 55 16.56 10.10 5.37
C PHE A 55 16.68 11.59 5.08
N HIS A 56 17.65 11.96 4.22
CA HIS A 56 17.83 13.34 3.78
C HIS A 56 16.54 13.84 3.11
N PRO A 57 16.08 15.08 3.39
CA PRO A 57 14.79 15.59 2.91
C PRO A 57 14.56 15.43 1.40
N ASP A 58 15.63 15.50 0.61
CA ASP A 58 15.58 15.44 -0.85
C ASP A 58 15.24 14.05 -1.41
N GLU A 59 15.56 12.97 -0.69
CA GLU A 59 15.36 11.57 -1.13
C GLU A 59 14.57 10.75 -0.10
N ARG A 60 13.87 11.40 0.83
CA ARG A 60 13.20 10.71 1.93
C ARG A 60 12.05 9.80 1.52
N TRP A 61 11.52 9.98 0.31
CA TRP A 61 10.32 9.31 -0.19
C TRP A 61 10.67 8.10 -1.07
N GLY A 62 10.27 6.91 -0.64
CA GLY A 62 10.38 5.68 -1.42
C GLY A 62 9.05 5.23 -2.01
N ARG A 63 9.07 4.66 -3.22
CA ARG A 63 7.91 4.02 -3.87
C ARG A 63 8.07 2.51 -3.85
N TRP A 64 7.00 1.81 -3.47
CA TRP A 64 6.91 0.36 -3.52
C TRP A 64 5.58 -0.06 -4.12
N CYS A 65 5.59 -1.10 -4.94
CA CYS A 65 4.39 -1.68 -5.51
C CYS A 65 4.46 -3.20 -5.48
N LEU A 66 3.31 -3.84 -5.30
CA LEU A 66 3.12 -5.27 -5.31
C LEU A 66 1.93 -5.61 -6.21
N LEU A 67 2.09 -6.66 -7.02
CA LEU A 67 1.04 -7.25 -7.82
C LEU A 67 0.93 -8.73 -7.47
N ASP A 68 -0.25 -9.13 -7.03
CA ASP A 68 -0.61 -10.52 -6.78
C ASP A 68 -1.70 -10.93 -7.78
N ASN A 69 -1.56 -12.11 -8.37
CA ASN A 69 -2.57 -12.73 -9.22
C ASN A 69 -2.87 -14.14 -8.69
N GLY A 70 -4.14 -14.52 -8.69
CA GLY A 70 -4.61 -15.82 -8.26
C GLY A 70 -5.62 -16.40 -9.25
N MET A 71 -5.59 -17.72 -9.41
CA MET A 71 -6.58 -18.45 -10.19
C MET A 71 -7.10 -19.63 -9.35
N LYS A 72 -8.42 -19.74 -9.23
CA LYS A 72 -9.08 -20.89 -8.61
C LYS A 72 -9.01 -22.07 -9.57
N ILE A 73 -8.33 -23.12 -9.15
CA ILE A 73 -8.26 -24.39 -9.87
C ILE A 73 -9.32 -25.27 -9.21
N SER A 74 -10.50 -25.34 -9.82
CA SER A 74 -11.56 -26.24 -9.36
C SER A 74 -11.24 -27.70 -9.70
#